data_AF-A0A831NP92-F1
#
_entry.id   AF-A0A831NP92-F1
#
_cell.length_a   1.000
_cell.length_b   1.000
_cell.length_c   1.000
_cell.angle_alpha   90.00
_cell.angle_beta   90.00
_cell.angle_gamma   90.00
#
_symmetry.space_group_name_H-M   'P 1'
#
loop_
_entity.id
_entity.type
_entity.pdbx_description
1 polymer ?
#
loop_
_entity_poly.entity_id
_entity_poly.type
_entity_poly.pdbx_seq_one_letter_code
_entity_poly.pdbx_strand_id
1 'polypeptide(L)' 'YRPENIYVTLERKMKCGIGKCGHCNVGTSTSWKYICKDGPVFGYFDIISTPGLLD' A
#
# COMPACT_ATOMS: atom_id res chain seq x y z
N TYR A 1 -15.30 -8.63 -13.95
CA TYR A 1 -14.53 -9.40 -12.95
C TYR A 1 -15.04 -9.04 -11.56
N ARG A 2 -14.98 -9.97 -10.60
CA ARG A 2 -15.35 -9.69 -9.20
C ARG A 2 -14.29 -8.77 -8.56
N PRO A 3 -14.68 -7.70 -7.84
CA PRO A 3 -13.71 -6.78 -7.23
C PRO A 3 -12.72 -7.46 -6.28
N GLU A 4 -13.12 -8.54 -5.60
CA GLU A 4 -12.24 -9.31 -4.71
C GLU A 4 -11.03 -9.93 -5.44
N ASN A 5 -11.15 -10.16 -6.74
CA ASN A 5 -10.13 -10.81 -7.57
C ASN A 5 -9.22 -9.79 -8.28
N ILE A 6 -9.33 -8.51 -7.95
CA ILE A 6 -8.49 -7.46 -8.52
C ILE A 6 -7.32 -7.23 -7.55
N TYR A 7 -6.12 -7.46 -8.07
CA TYR A 7 -4.87 -7.22 -7.36
C TYR A 7 -3.96 -6.33 -8.21
N VAL A 8 -3.23 -5.45 -7.55
CA VAL A 8 -2.27 -4.55 -8.20
C VAL A 8 -0.94 -4.59 -7.46
N THR A 9 0.16 -4.50 -8.20
CA THR A 9 1.49 -4.27 -7.65
C THR A 9 1.77 -2.78 -7.62
N LEU A 10 2.14 -2.24 -6.46
CA LEU A 10 2.44 -0.83 -6.28
C LEU A 10 3.93 -0.61 -6.01
N GLU A 11 4.48 0.38 -6.68
CA GLU A 11 5.88 0.79 -6.56
C GLU A 11 5.96 2.15 -5.87
N ARG A 12 6.92 2.31 -4.95
CA ARG A 12 7.21 3.60 -4.30
C ARG A 12 8.66 3.62 -3.85
N LYS A 13 9.20 4.81 -3.59
CA LYS A 13 10.60 4.97 -3.20
C LYS A 13 10.88 4.32 -1.86
N MET A 14 11.46 3.12 -1.89
CA MET A 14 11.90 2.41 -0.70
C MET A 14 13.31 2.86 -0.28
N LYS A 15 13.60 2.73 1.02
CA LYS A 15 14.96 2.91 1.57
C LYS A 15 15.40 1.71 2.39
N CYS A 16 14.64 1.35 3.43
CA CYS A 16 15.04 0.25 4.33
C CYS A 16 14.46 -1.13 3.96
N GLY A 17 13.34 -1.20 3.22
CA GLY A 17 12.69 -2.47 2.88
C GLY A 17 12.04 -3.23 4.05
N ILE A 18 12.10 -2.72 5.28
CA ILE A 18 11.67 -3.45 6.51
C ILE A 18 10.74 -2.64 7.41
N GLY A 19 10.18 -1.54 6.90
CA GLY A 19 9.20 -0.71 7.63
C GLY A 19 9.77 0.15 8.77
N LYS A 20 11.10 0.30 8.88
CA LYS A 20 11.73 1.13 9.92
C LYS A 20 11.85 2.61 9.57
N CYS A 21 12.01 2.94 8.29
CA CYS A 21 12.39 4.30 7.87
C CYS A 21 11.23 5.20 7.45
N GLY A 22 9.99 4.70 7.35
CA GLY A 22 8.86 5.56 6.97
C GLY A 22 8.72 5.87 5.46
N HIS A 23 9.79 5.80 4.67
CA HIS A 23 9.79 6.24 3.25
C HIS A 23 8.72 5.59 2.36
N CYS A 24 8.38 4.33 2.63
CA CYS A 24 7.41 3.56 1.87
C CYS A 24 5.99 3.67 2.45
N ASN A 25 5.75 4.56 3.43
CA ASN A 25 4.44 4.72 4.05
C ASN A 25 3.46 5.48 3.16
N VAL A 26 2.20 5.10 3.30
CA VAL A 26 1.06 5.68 2.61
C VAL A 26 -0.15 5.59 3.52
N GLY A 27 -1.04 6.56 3.42
CA GLY A 27 -2.30 6.55 4.14
C GLY A 27 -2.55 7.83 4.91
N THR A 28 -3.62 7.79 5.69
CA THR A 28 -3.97 8.84 6.66
C THR A 28 -3.95 8.27 8.07
N SER A 29 -4.23 9.10 9.07
CA SER A 29 -4.23 8.70 10.49
C SER A 29 -5.16 7.53 10.82
N THR A 30 -6.16 7.25 9.97
CA THR A 30 -7.17 6.20 10.19
C THR A 30 -6.83 4.88 9.47
N SER A 31 -6.02 4.93 8.41
CA SER A 31 -5.61 3.76 7.64
C SER A 31 -4.30 4.07 6.93
N TRP A 32 -3.26 3.31 7.27
CA TRP A 32 -1.93 3.48 6.70
C TRP A 32 -1.23 2.14 6.49
N LYS A 33 -0.39 2.08 5.45
CA LYS A 33 0.31 0.88 4.99
C LYS A 33 1.76 1.24 4.65
N TYR A 34 2.66 0.29 4.85
CA TYR A 34 4.01 0.29 4.30
C TYR A 34 4.06 -0.60 3.06
N ILE A 35 4.40 -0.05 1.90
CA ILE A 35 4.52 -0.88 0.67
C ILE A 35 5.59 -1.96 0.82
N CYS A 36 6.64 -1.65 1.57
CA CYS A 36 7.75 -2.56 1.81
C CYS A 36 7.48 -3.66 2.87
N LYS A 37 6.37 -3.60 3.62
CA LYS A 37 5.99 -4.63 4.60
C LYS A 37 4.61 -5.24 4.38
N ASP A 38 3.65 -4.41 4.01
CA ASP A 38 2.25 -4.80 3.78
C ASP A 38 1.95 -5.05 2.30
N GLY A 39 2.80 -4.56 1.40
CA GLY A 39 2.74 -4.76 -0.06
C GLY A 39 3.82 -5.71 -0.58
N PRO A 40 4.22 -5.62 -1.86
CA PRO A 40 3.85 -4.63 -2.87
C PRO A 40 2.51 -4.94 -3.56
N VAL A 41 1.93 -6.11 -3.33
CA VAL A 41 0.68 -6.55 -3.93
C VAL A 41 -0.49 -6.18 -3.01
N PHE A 42 -1.44 -5.42 -3.54
CA PHE A 42 -2.62 -4.96 -2.81
C PHE A 42 -3.89 -5.38 -3.53
N GLY A 43 -4.93 -5.72 -2.75
CA GLY A 43 -6.25 -5.98 -3.30
C GLY A 43 -7.03 -4.70 -3.55
N TYR A 44 -8.12 -4.80 -4.31
CA TYR A 44 -9.03 -3.68 -4.54
C TYR A 44 -9.56 -3.04 -3.23
N PHE A 45 -9.77 -3.85 -2.19
CA PHE A 45 -10.21 -3.33 -0.90
C PHE A 45 -9.16 -2.46 -0.21
N ASP A 46 -7.86 -2.81 -0.30
CA ASP A 46 -6.78 -2.01 0.27
C ASP A 46 -6.72 -0.62 -0.38
N ILE A 47 -6.95 -0.55 -1.70
CA ILE A 47 -6.98 0.69 -2.48
C ILE A 47 -8.07 1.63 -1.99
N ILE A 48 -9.31 1.15 -1.88
CA ILE A 48 -10.44 1.99 -1.49
C ILE A 48 -10.41 2.38 0.00
N SER A 49 -9.74 1.58 0.84
CA SER A 49 -9.66 1.79 2.28
C SER A 49 -8.41 2.56 2.73
N THR A 50 -7.45 2.78 1.84
CA THR A 50 -6.19 3.47 2.14
C THR A 50 -6.04 4.68 1.22
N PRO A 51 -6.51 5.87 1.62
CA PRO A 51 -6.32 7.09 0.83
C PRO A 51 -4.83 7.36 0.60
N GLY A 52 -4.43 7.71 -0.62
CA GLY A 52 -3.02 7.85 -0.98
C GLY A 52 -2.35 6.59 -1.55
N LEU A 53 -3.03 5.45 -1.58
CA LEU A 53 -2.44 4.20 -2.10
C LEU A 53 -2.25 4.17 -3.60
N LEU A 54 -3.04 4.93 -4.36
CA LEU A 54 -2.83 5.15 -5.79
C LEU A 54 -2.22 6.52 -6.13
N ASP A 55 -1.90 7.33 -5.12
CA ASP A 55 -1.28 8.66 -5.29
C ASP A 55 0.26 8.55 -5.26
#